data_AF-A0A414AKM5-F1
#
_entry.id   AF-A0A414AKM5-F1
#
_cell.length_a   1.000
_cell.length_b   1.000
_cell.length_c   1.000
_cell.angle_alpha   90.00
_cell.angle_beta   90.00
_cell.angle_gamma   90.00
#
_symmetry.space_group_name_H-M   'P 1'
#
loop_
_entity.id
_entity.type
_entity.pdbx_description
1 polymer ?
#
loop_
_entity_poly.entity_id
_entity_poly.type
_entity_poly.pdbx_seq_one_letter_code
_entity_poly.pdbx_strand_id
1 'polypeptide(L)'
;MQFKATGEVKINIAVLAYSNKLLWDCRNFLYAFRGKTKCNLGITLTKNVDVIFRGMKFMPGGFDLVVVADVFCEQKYDEFVNTITKDPNHTKVFFFGEEHKNVKNMGSMITVSSKEQLEKQLSKEITGLLFGASDITYKG
;
A
#
# COMPACT_ATOMS: atom_id res chain seq x y z
N MET A 1 0.69 -9.36 -16.97
CA MET A 1 1.35 -9.31 -15.65
C MET A 1 2.86 -9.24 -15.89
N GLN A 2 3.52 -8.12 -15.58
CA GLN A 2 4.98 -8.01 -15.72
C GLN A 2 5.63 -8.42 -14.41
N PHE A 3 6.41 -9.49 -14.44
CA PHE A 3 7.19 -9.98 -13.30
C PHE A 3 8.43 -9.12 -13.11
N LYS A 4 8.81 -8.91 -11.86
CA LYS A 4 9.94 -8.07 -11.48
C LYS A 4 10.88 -8.90 -10.59
N ALA A 5 12.13 -9.12 -11.02
CA ALA A 5 13.12 -9.97 -10.34
C ALA A 5 13.52 -9.47 -8.92
N THR A 6 13.64 -10.41 -7.99
CA THR A 6 13.63 -10.21 -6.52
C THR A 6 14.76 -9.40 -5.89
N GLY A 7 15.86 -9.10 -6.59
CA GLY A 7 17.02 -8.41 -6.01
C GLY A 7 17.10 -6.89 -6.31
N GLU A 8 16.53 -6.45 -7.43
CA GLU A 8 16.69 -5.06 -7.93
C GLU A 8 15.39 -4.26 -7.91
N VAL A 9 14.28 -4.91 -7.54
CA VAL A 9 12.95 -4.35 -7.73
C VAL A 9 12.54 -3.56 -6.52
N LYS A 10 12.52 -2.24 -6.73
CA LYS A 10 11.99 -1.28 -5.78
C LYS A 10 10.46 -1.35 -5.78
N ILE A 11 9.87 -1.65 -4.63
CA ILE A 11 8.44 -1.51 -4.37
C ILE A 11 8.18 -0.10 -3.86
N ASN A 12 7.40 0.67 -4.60
CA ASN A 12 7.06 2.04 -4.26
C ASN A 12 5.76 2.06 -3.45
N ILE A 13 5.87 2.50 -2.20
CA ILE A 13 4.76 2.67 -1.27
C ILE A 13 4.57 4.16 -1.01
N ALA A 14 3.35 4.66 -1.22
CA ALA A 14 2.95 5.97 -0.75
C ALA A 14 2.17 5.87 0.56
N VAL A 15 2.35 6.83 1.47
CA VAL A 15 1.53 7.01 2.66
C VAL A 15 0.84 8.35 2.56
N LEU A 16 -0.49 8.33 2.63
CA LEU A 16 -1.36 9.49 2.67
C LEU A 16 -1.97 9.60 4.07
N ALA A 17 -1.66 10.69 4.78
CA ALA A 17 -2.28 11.01 6.06
C ALA A 17 -2.21 12.52 6.32
N TYR A 18 -3.25 13.11 6.91
CA TYR A 18 -3.28 14.54 7.20
C TYR A 18 -2.42 14.90 8.43
N SER A 19 -2.24 13.96 9.35
CA SER A 19 -1.44 14.13 10.57
C SER A 19 0.04 13.79 10.34
N ASN A 20 0.93 14.71 10.73
CA ASN A 20 2.38 14.44 10.75
C ASN A 20 2.72 13.24 11.62
N LYS A 21 2.03 13.08 12.77
CA LYS A 21 2.25 11.96 13.68
C LYS A 21 1.98 10.63 12.97
N LEU A 22 0.85 10.52 12.28
CA LEU A 22 0.48 9.32 11.54
C LEU A 22 1.45 9.04 10.38
N LEU A 23 1.90 10.08 9.66
CA LEU A 23 2.93 9.93 8.62
C LEU A 23 4.24 9.37 9.21
N TRP A 24 4.69 9.89 10.35
CA TRP A 24 5.90 9.41 11.02
C TRP A 24 5.75 7.98 11.56
N ASP A 25 4.61 7.67 12.18
CA ASP A 25 4.32 6.34 12.70
C ASP A 25 4.31 5.29 11.58
N CYS A 26 3.68 5.62 10.45
CA CYS A 26 3.68 4.76 9.26
C CYS A 26 5.08 4.62 8.65
N ARG A 27 5.86 5.70 8.56
CA ARG A 27 7.25 5.66 8.08
C ARG A 27 8.10 4.72 8.93
N ASN A 28 8.03 4.86 10.25
CA ASN A 28 8.80 4.04 11.19
C ASN A 28 8.40 2.56 11.08
N PHE A 29 7.11 2.30 10.98
CA PHE A 29 6.58 0.96 10.72
C PHE A 29 7.13 0.37 9.40
N LEU A 30 7.06 1.12 8.28
CA LEU A 30 7.55 0.66 6.98
C LEU A 30 9.07 0.43 6.97
N TYR A 31 9.86 1.20 7.72
CA TYR A 31 11.29 0.93 7.87
C TYR A 31 11.58 -0.31 8.71
N ALA A 32 10.84 -0.52 9.80
CA ALA A 32 10.95 -1.75 10.58
C ALA A 32 10.58 -2.96 9.72
N PHE A 33 9.50 -2.86 8.95
CA PHE A 33 9.07 -3.86 7.99
C PHE A 33 10.15 -4.14 6.93
N ARG A 34 10.73 -3.10 6.32
CA ARG A 34 11.87 -3.20 5.38
C ARG A 34 13.04 -3.97 5.98
N GLY A 35 13.38 -3.69 7.24
CA GLY A 35 14.46 -4.36 7.96
C GLY A 35 14.19 -5.87 8.16
N LYS A 36 12.95 -6.24 8.48
CA LYS A 36 12.53 -7.63 8.67
C LYS A 36 12.51 -8.42 7.35
N THR A 37 11.94 -7.84 6.29
CA THR A 37 11.68 -8.56 5.03
C THR A 37 12.81 -8.45 4.01
N LYS A 38 13.77 -7.54 4.23
CA LYS A 38 14.85 -7.19 3.28
C LYS A 38 14.32 -6.71 1.92
N CYS A 39 13.04 -6.35 1.79
CA CYS A 39 12.47 -5.80 0.57
C CYS A 39 13.06 -4.41 0.27
N ASN A 40 13.27 -4.09 -1.01
CA ASN A 40 13.67 -2.75 -1.42
C ASN A 40 12.45 -1.83 -1.50
N LEU A 41 12.23 -1.00 -0.47
CA LEU A 41 11.06 -0.11 -0.39
C LEU A 41 11.41 1.35 -0.70
N GLY A 42 10.73 1.93 -1.68
CA GLY A 42 10.60 3.37 -1.84
C GLY A 42 9.42 3.89 -1.02
N ILE A 43 9.65 4.83 -0.11
CA ILE A 43 8.58 5.36 0.77
C ILE A 43 8.37 6.84 0.42
N THR A 44 7.15 7.18 0.02
CA THR A 44 6.70 8.56 -0.18
C THR A 44 5.68 8.92 0.90
N LEU A 45 5.87 10.05 1.59
CA LEU A 45 4.93 10.54 2.60
C LEU A 45 4.26 11.81 2.06
N THR A 46 2.94 11.88 2.11
CA THR A 46 2.20 13.06 1.66
C THR A 46 0.94 13.31 2.47
N LYS A 47 0.55 14.58 2.57
CA LYS A 47 -0.77 15.00 3.04
C LYS A 47 -1.73 15.31 1.89
N ASN A 48 -1.19 15.44 0.68
CA ASN A 48 -1.92 15.85 -0.50
C ASN A 48 -2.11 14.65 -1.42
N VAL A 49 -3.36 14.34 -1.73
CA VAL A 49 -3.78 13.28 -2.65
C VAL A 49 -3.26 13.50 -4.07
N ASP A 50 -3.09 14.76 -4.51
CA ASP A 50 -2.55 15.08 -5.84
C ASP A 50 -1.13 14.55 -6.05
N VAL A 51 -0.35 14.43 -4.97
CA VAL A 51 0.99 13.84 -5.02
C VAL A 51 0.90 12.37 -5.41
N ILE A 52 -0.14 11.66 -4.98
CA ILE A 52 -0.38 10.27 -5.35
C ILE A 52 -0.67 10.18 -6.85
N PHE A 53 -1.63 10.96 -7.36
CA PHE A 53 -1.96 10.96 -8.79
C PHE A 53 -0.79 11.36 -9.68
N ARG A 54 -0.01 12.37 -9.28
CA ARG A 54 1.20 12.77 -10.00
C ARG A 54 2.24 11.65 -9.97
N GLY A 55 2.44 10.98 -8.84
CA GLY A 55 3.35 9.84 -8.76
C GLY A 55 2.90 8.69 -9.65
N MET A 56 1.61 8.38 -9.71
CA MET A 56 1.07 7.36 -10.62
C MET A 56 1.29 7.72 -12.10
N LYS A 57 1.17 9.01 -12.47
CA LYS A 57 1.31 9.47 -13.86
C LYS A 57 2.76 9.62 -14.33
N PHE A 58 3.65 10.11 -13.46
CA PHE A 58 4.98 10.57 -13.87
C PHE A 58 6.13 9.72 -13.36
N MET A 59 5.90 8.88 -12.34
CA MET A 59 6.95 7.97 -11.86
C MET A 59 6.94 6.70 -12.71
N PRO A 60 8.08 6.28 -13.29
CA PRO A 60 8.18 5.00 -13.99
C PRO A 60 7.74 3.85 -13.07
N GLY A 61 6.69 3.14 -13.47
CA GLY A 61 6.09 2.05 -12.69
C GLY A 61 5.12 2.48 -11.58
N GLY A 62 4.90 3.79 -11.37
CA GLY A 62 3.93 4.31 -10.41
C GLY A 62 4.14 3.83 -8.97
N PHE A 63 3.08 3.96 -8.16
CA PHE A 63 3.04 3.34 -6.84
C PHE A 63 2.53 1.92 -6.97
N ASP A 64 3.23 0.96 -6.38
CA ASP A 64 2.72 -0.41 -6.28
C ASP A 64 1.63 -0.48 -5.20
N LEU A 65 1.83 0.25 -4.09
CA LEU A 65 0.93 0.26 -2.93
C LEU A 65 0.72 1.69 -2.41
N VAL A 66 -0.48 1.98 -1.91
CA VAL A 66 -0.81 3.23 -1.20
C VAL A 66 -1.43 2.90 0.15
N VAL A 67 -0.93 3.49 1.22
CA VAL A 67 -1.48 3.39 2.58
C VAL A 67 -2.15 4.72 2.94
N VAL A 68 -3.47 4.72 3.07
CA VAL A 68 -4.26 5.83 3.58
C VAL A 68 -4.43 5.63 5.09
N ALA A 69 -3.62 6.35 5.87
CA ALA A 69 -3.57 6.26 7.32
C ALA A 69 -4.30 7.46 7.95
N ASP A 70 -5.59 7.57 7.67
CA ASP A 70 -6.49 8.59 8.19
C ASP A 70 -7.85 7.94 8.50
N VAL A 71 -8.71 8.62 9.26
CA VAL A 71 -10.10 8.17 9.43
C VAL A 71 -10.73 8.11 8.05
N PHE A 72 -11.14 6.93 7.61
CA PHE A 72 -11.78 6.76 6.32
C PHE A 72 -13.09 7.54 6.31
N CYS A 73 -13.14 8.55 5.45
CA CYS A 73 -14.36 9.24 5.09
C CYS A 73 -14.55 8.97 3.60
N GLU A 74 -15.59 8.19 3.27
CA GLU A 74 -15.90 7.79 1.89
C GLU A 74 -15.98 9.02 0.98
N GLN A 75 -16.71 10.06 1.42
CA GLN A 75 -16.82 11.34 0.71
C GLN A 75 -15.48 12.04 0.46
N LYS A 76 -14.50 11.87 1.36
CA LYS A 76 -13.17 12.51 1.27
C LYS A 76 -12.27 11.80 0.28
N TYR A 77 -12.46 10.50 0.08
CA TYR A 77 -11.60 9.65 -0.75
C TYR A 77 -12.33 9.05 -1.96
N ASP A 78 -13.58 9.42 -2.21
CA ASP A 78 -14.41 8.80 -3.24
C ASP A 78 -13.82 9.00 -4.65
N GLU A 79 -13.41 10.24 -4.96
CA GLU A 79 -12.75 10.55 -6.24
C GLU A 79 -11.40 9.81 -6.36
N PHE A 80 -10.66 9.71 -5.26
CA PHE A 80 -9.40 8.99 -5.19
C PHE A 80 -9.57 7.50 -5.43
N VAL A 81 -10.53 6.87 -4.76
CA VAL A 81 -10.91 5.48 -4.92
C VAL A 81 -11.38 5.21 -6.35
N ASN A 82 -12.27 6.03 -6.87
CA ASN A 82 -12.81 5.88 -8.22
C ASN A 82 -11.72 6.02 -9.30
N THR A 83 -10.71 6.86 -9.06
CA THR A 83 -9.60 7.05 -9.97
C THR A 83 -8.64 5.85 -9.93
N ILE A 84 -8.25 5.39 -8.73
CA ILE A 84 -7.30 4.27 -8.60
C ILE A 84 -7.91 2.94 -9.04
N THR A 85 -9.19 2.68 -8.75
CA THR A 85 -9.86 1.44 -9.16
C THR A 85 -9.97 1.29 -10.69
N LYS A 86 -9.96 2.40 -11.42
CA LYS A 86 -9.98 2.44 -12.89
C LYS A 86 -8.58 2.51 -13.51
N ASP A 87 -7.54 2.71 -12.70
CA ASP A 87 -6.17 2.79 -13.19
C ASP A 87 -5.70 1.40 -13.67
N PRO A 88 -5.15 1.27 -14.89
CA PRO A 88 -4.59 0.01 -15.37
C PRO A 88 -3.37 -0.45 -14.58
N ASN A 89 -2.67 0.43 -13.84
CA ASN A 89 -1.67 -0.04 -12.89
C ASN A 89 -2.39 -0.67 -11.70
N HIS A 90 -2.02 -1.90 -11.37
CA HIS A 90 -2.62 -2.71 -10.30
C HIS A 90 -2.28 -2.22 -8.89
N THR A 91 -2.24 -0.90 -8.67
CA THR A 91 -2.00 -0.24 -7.39
C THR A 91 -2.97 -0.76 -6.35
N LYS A 92 -2.46 -1.27 -5.22
CA LYS A 92 -3.30 -1.65 -4.08
C LYS A 92 -3.38 -0.53 -3.07
N VAL A 93 -4.58 -0.27 -2.56
CA VAL A 93 -4.84 0.79 -1.57
C VAL A 93 -5.23 0.15 -0.24
N PHE A 94 -4.49 0.48 0.81
CA PHE A 94 -4.78 0.09 2.18
C PHE A 94 -5.39 1.26 2.93
N PHE A 95 -6.61 1.09 3.45
CA PHE A 95 -7.19 2.02 4.40
C PHE A 95 -6.89 1.52 5.82
N PHE A 96 -6.10 2.30 6.56
CA PHE A 96 -5.60 1.94 7.89
C PHE A 96 -6.20 2.84 8.96
N GLY A 97 -6.98 2.24 9.88
CA GLY A 97 -7.57 2.95 11.02
C GLY A 97 -8.48 2.06 11.87
N GLU A 98 -8.56 2.34 13.18
CA GLU A 98 -9.27 1.52 14.18
C GLU A 98 -10.79 1.39 13.92
N GLU A 99 -11.37 2.34 13.17
CA GLU A 99 -12.77 2.36 12.75
C GLU A 99 -13.13 1.15 11.85
N HIS A 100 -12.14 0.52 11.21
CA HIS A 100 -12.32 -0.60 10.30
C HIS A 100 -12.30 -1.95 11.01
N LYS A 101 -13.32 -2.25 11.83
CA LYS A 101 -13.37 -3.47 12.67
C LYS A 101 -13.17 -4.80 11.90
N ASN A 102 -13.39 -4.82 10.58
CA ASN A 102 -13.17 -5.99 9.73
C ASN A 102 -12.36 -5.64 8.48
N VAL A 103 -11.47 -6.57 8.08
CA VAL A 103 -10.79 -6.51 6.79
C VAL A 103 -11.79 -6.81 5.68
N LYS A 104 -11.99 -5.85 4.78
CA LYS A 104 -12.77 -6.02 3.56
C LYS A 104 -11.86 -5.83 2.36
N ASN A 105 -11.91 -6.77 1.42
CA ASN A 105 -11.25 -6.65 0.13
C ASN A 105 -12.29 -6.25 -0.92
N MET A 106 -12.12 -5.07 -1.50
CA MET A 106 -12.94 -4.54 -2.58
C MET A 106 -12.03 -4.27 -3.79
N GLY A 107 -11.58 -5.34 -4.44
CA GLY A 107 -10.75 -5.29 -5.64
C GLY A 107 -9.32 -4.79 -5.38
N SER A 108 -9.06 -3.52 -5.68
CA SER A 108 -7.77 -2.86 -5.38
C SER A 108 -7.70 -2.33 -3.95
N MET A 109 -8.80 -2.34 -3.19
CA MET A 109 -8.87 -1.76 -1.85
C MET A 109 -8.92 -2.81 -0.75
N ILE A 110 -8.19 -2.54 0.33
CA ILE A 110 -8.09 -3.39 1.52
C ILE A 110 -8.25 -2.50 2.75
N THR A 111 -9.25 -2.75 3.60
CA THR A 111 -9.36 -2.08 4.90
C THR A 111 -8.63 -2.89 5.98
N VAL A 112 -7.90 -2.24 6.90
CA VAL A 112 -7.21 -2.88 8.03
C VAL A 112 -7.34 -2.03 9.29
N SER A 113 -7.56 -2.67 10.44
CA SER A 113 -7.73 -1.97 11.72
C SER A 113 -6.49 -1.91 12.60
N SER A 114 -5.50 -2.79 12.38
CA SER A 114 -4.30 -2.85 13.22
C SER A 114 -3.00 -2.84 12.41
N LYS A 115 -1.90 -2.49 13.08
CA LYS A 115 -0.56 -2.55 12.49
C LYS A 115 -0.17 -3.99 12.14
N GLU A 116 -0.54 -5.00 12.94
CA GLU A 116 -0.24 -6.39 12.58
C GLU A 116 -1.02 -6.83 11.34
N GLN A 117 -2.27 -6.39 11.20
CA GLN A 117 -3.05 -6.66 9.99
C GLN A 117 -2.43 -5.99 8.77
N LEU A 118 -2.03 -4.72 8.90
CA LEU A 118 -1.34 -4.00 7.83
C LEU A 118 -0.03 -4.73 7.44
N GLU A 119 0.78 -5.17 8.41
CA GLU A 119 2.02 -5.91 8.16
C GLU A 119 1.76 -7.22 7.41
N LYS A 120 0.76 -7.99 7.86
CA LYS A 120 0.38 -9.26 7.23
C LYS A 120 -0.09 -9.06 5.79
N GLN A 121 -0.92 -8.05 5.54
CA GLN A 121 -1.43 -7.80 4.19
C GLN A 121 -0.36 -7.20 3.27
N LEU A 122 0.48 -6.28 3.75
CA LEU A 122 1.64 -5.78 2.99
C LEU A 122 2.57 -6.92 2.60
N SER A 123 2.86 -7.85 3.53
CA SER A 123 3.68 -9.03 3.22
C SER A 123 3.07 -9.87 2.10
N LYS A 124 1.76 -10.12 2.17
CA LYS A 124 1.03 -10.89 1.17
C LYS A 124 1.09 -10.23 -0.21
N GLU A 125 0.73 -8.95 -0.30
CA GLU A 125 0.69 -8.25 -1.59
C GLU A 125 2.09 -8.07 -2.18
N ILE A 126 3.10 -7.74 -1.36
CA ILE A 126 4.50 -7.63 -1.82
C ILE A 126 5.03 -8.99 -2.31
N THR A 127 4.72 -10.07 -1.59
CA THR A 127 5.08 -11.42 -2.05
C THR A 127 4.41 -11.73 -3.39
N GLY A 128 3.14 -11.41 -3.54
CA GLY A 128 2.43 -11.56 -4.83
C GLY A 128 3.03 -10.73 -5.95
N LEU A 129 3.51 -9.51 -5.67
CA LEU A 129 4.18 -8.65 -6.65
C LEU A 129 5.55 -9.19 -7.07
N LEU A 130 6.32 -9.76 -6.13
CA LEU A 130 7.68 -10.24 -6.37
C LEU A 130 7.72 -11.64 -6.99
N PHE A 131 6.79 -12.53 -6.59
CA PHE A 131 6.83 -13.95 -6.94
C PHE A 131 5.63 -14.41 -7.79
N GLY A 132 4.70 -13.50 -8.11
CA GLY A 132 3.40 -13.83 -8.71
C GLY A 132 2.46 -14.52 -7.71
N ALA A 133 1.17 -14.60 -8.05
CA ALA A 133 0.22 -15.46 -7.34
C ALA A 133 0.54 -16.93 -7.64
N SER A 134 1.60 -17.45 -7.03
CA SER A 134 1.84 -18.89 -6.96
C SER A 134 1.13 -19.40 -5.72
N ASP A 135 0.38 -20.50 -5.86
CA ASP A 135 -0.18 -21.30 -4.77
C ASP A 135 0.90 -21.78 -3.80
N ILE A 136 1.43 -20.91 -2.94
CA ILE A 136 2.33 -21.33 -1.87
C ILE A 136 1.44 -21.77 -0.70
N THR A 137 0.94 -23.00 -0.83
CA THR A 137 0.54 -23.81 0.32
C THR A 137 1.77 -23.97 1.19
N TYR A 138 1.87 -23.19 2.26
CA TYR A 138 2.79 -23.50 3.35
C TYR A 138 2.30 -24.81 4.00
N LYS A 139 2.85 -25.93 3.57
CA LYS A 139 2.95 -27.14 4.39
C LYS A 139 4.31 -27.09 5.09
N GLY A 140 4.28 -26.85 6.39
CA GLY A 140 5.36 -27.02 7.34
C GLY A 140 4.72 -27.24 8.70
#